data_AF-A0A9P6CU89-F1
#
_entry.id   AF-A0A9P6CU89-F1
#
_cell.length_a   1.000
_cell.length_b   1.000
_cell.length_c   1.000
_cell.angle_alpha   90.00
_cell.angle_beta   90.00
_cell.angle_gamma   90.00
#
_symmetry.space_group_name_H-M   'P 1'
#
loop_
_entity.id
_entity.type
_entity.pdbx_description
1 polymer ?
#
loop_
_entity_poly.entity_id
_entity_poly.type
_entity_poly.pdbx_seq_one_letter_code
_entity_poly.pdbx_strand_id
1 'polypeptide(L)'
;MVCEELPAQNVATNFASIPPSSVTTIPPPPLEAKPTHSITFADGFVLTITQDEIPPPPAISFVNKYEVLNAMWDDKSEYWKGFSHLVIRGCHIPIVYWKEGNVSNYKILVDAMRESSIPSFLEEYTENGALLSYTTILDKLRRKRIAESERLAALAREEFGSRFNEVFGYKKGGKWVPKQTALDIAKQYSEMKGLPAPGSDESD
;
A
#
# COMPACT_ATOMS: atom_id res chain seq x y z
N MET A 1 9.05 94.97 -0.96
CA MET A 1 9.86 94.58 0.21
C MET A 1 10.90 93.61 -0.34
N VAL A 2 11.91 94.12 -1.07
CA VAL A 2 13.20 94.69 -0.61
C VAL A 2 14.08 93.62 0.05
N CYS A 3 15.13 93.23 -0.69
CA CYS A 3 16.46 92.74 -0.29
C CYS A 3 16.53 91.44 0.55
N GLU A 4 17.56 90.60 0.50
CA GLU A 4 18.99 90.90 0.29
C GLU A 4 19.79 89.62 -0.03
N GLU A 5 20.91 89.82 -0.71
CA GLU A 5 22.01 88.88 -0.98
C GLU A 5 22.62 88.21 0.27
N LEU A 6 23.22 87.01 0.12
CA LEU A 6 24.67 86.83 0.01
C LEU A 6 25.06 85.34 -0.18
N PRO A 7 26.24 85.05 -0.78
CA PRO A 7 26.56 83.76 -1.38
C PRO A 7 27.63 82.94 -0.62
N ALA A 8 27.73 81.69 -1.08
CA ALA A 8 28.93 80.83 -1.20
C ALA A 8 29.82 80.62 0.02
N GLN A 9 29.97 79.36 0.46
CA GLN A 9 31.30 78.75 0.56
C GLN A 9 31.28 77.28 0.12
N ASN A 10 32.08 77.05 -0.92
CA ASN A 10 32.54 75.76 -1.40
C ASN A 10 33.47 75.14 -0.35
N VAL A 11 33.21 73.92 0.09
CA VAL A 11 34.25 73.05 0.64
C VAL A 11 34.21 71.76 -0.17
N ALA A 12 35.19 71.65 -1.07
CA ALA A 12 35.48 70.43 -1.79
C ALA A 12 36.11 69.42 -0.81
N THR A 13 35.48 68.25 -0.68
CA THR A 13 36.11 67.09 -0.07
C THR A 13 35.93 65.89 -0.98
N ASN A 14 37.07 65.37 -1.46
CA ASN A 14 37.24 64.13 -2.21
C ASN A 14 36.34 62.99 -1.71
N PHE A 15 35.45 62.49 -2.56
CA PHE A 15 34.89 61.15 -2.41
C PHE A 15 35.65 60.19 -3.33
N ALA A 16 36.47 59.35 -2.70
CA ALA A 16 37.12 58.22 -3.35
C ALA A 16 36.04 57.24 -3.87
N SER A 17 36.22 56.81 -5.11
CA SER A 17 35.37 55.85 -5.82
C SER A 17 35.36 54.50 -5.10
N ILE A 18 34.20 54.10 -4.57
CA ILE A 18 33.98 52.75 -4.02
C ILE A 18 33.57 51.84 -5.21
N PRO A 19 34.23 50.70 -5.44
CA PRO A 19 33.81 49.75 -6.47
C PRO A 19 32.48 49.08 -6.11
N PRO A 20 31.64 48.69 -7.10
CA PRO A 20 30.34 48.09 -6.84
C PRO A 20 30.50 46.73 -6.16
N SER A 21 29.96 46.60 -4.96
CA SER A 21 29.84 45.32 -4.25
C SER A 21 28.93 44.37 -5.03
N SER A 22 29.50 43.27 -5.51
CA SER A 22 28.76 42.13 -6.06
C SER A 22 27.80 41.58 -5.00
N VAL A 23 26.49 41.70 -5.25
CA VAL A 23 25.45 41.03 -4.47
C VAL A 23 25.53 39.54 -4.81
N THR A 24 26.14 38.75 -3.92
CA THR A 24 26.04 37.29 -3.98
C THR A 24 24.62 36.88 -3.61
N THR A 25 23.79 36.60 -4.61
CA THR A 25 22.51 35.92 -4.44
C THR A 25 22.79 34.53 -3.87
N ILE A 26 22.52 34.35 -2.58
CA ILE A 26 22.52 33.03 -1.94
C ILE A 26 21.34 32.25 -2.55
N PRO A 27 21.55 31.09 -3.20
CA PRO A 27 20.45 30.25 -3.65
C PRO A 27 19.62 29.84 -2.42
N PRO A 28 18.28 29.84 -2.50
CA PRO A 28 17.46 29.37 -1.40
C PRO A 28 17.90 27.95 -1.00
N PRO A 29 17.91 27.61 0.30
CA PRO A 29 18.21 26.26 0.74
C PRO A 29 17.31 25.27 -0.02
N PRO A 30 17.81 24.08 -0.40
CA PRO A 30 16.97 23.07 -1.03
C PRO A 30 15.75 22.87 -0.14
N LEU A 31 14.55 23.14 -0.66
CA LEU A 31 13.32 22.74 0.02
C LEU A 31 13.47 21.25 0.27
N GLU A 32 13.52 20.84 1.54
CA GLU A 32 13.53 19.44 1.91
C GLU A 32 12.37 18.77 1.18
N ALA A 33 12.68 17.89 0.23
CA ALA A 33 11.68 17.21 -0.55
C ALA A 33 10.85 16.36 0.42
N LYS A 34 9.58 16.74 0.62
CA LYS A 34 8.66 15.98 1.46
C LYS A 34 8.62 14.54 0.96
N PRO A 35 8.60 13.53 1.84
CA PRO A 35 8.41 12.15 1.43
C PRO A 35 7.17 12.00 0.57
N THR A 36 7.36 11.51 -0.66
CA THR A 36 6.28 11.23 -1.61
C THR A 36 6.06 9.73 -1.73
N HIS A 37 4.81 9.34 -1.96
CA HIS A 37 4.42 7.99 -2.29
C HIS A 37 3.66 7.99 -3.63
N SER A 38 3.88 6.99 -4.47
CA SER A 38 3.22 6.87 -5.76
C SER A 38 2.35 5.63 -5.79
N ILE A 39 1.12 5.78 -6.26
CA ILE A 39 0.18 4.68 -6.54
C ILE A 39 0.03 4.60 -8.05
N THR A 40 0.27 3.43 -8.63
CA THR A 40 0.06 3.15 -10.06
C THR A 40 -1.22 2.35 -10.21
N PHE A 41 -2.20 2.92 -10.90
CA PHE A 41 -3.49 2.30 -11.17
C PHE A 41 -3.41 1.37 -12.40
N ALA A 42 -4.43 0.52 -12.56
CA ALA A 42 -4.54 -0.44 -13.65
C ALA A 42 -4.57 0.19 -15.05
N ASP A 43 -5.07 1.43 -15.15
CA ASP A 43 -5.07 2.23 -16.39
C ASP A 43 -3.72 2.89 -16.70
N GLY A 44 -2.70 2.68 -15.85
CA GLY A 44 -1.38 3.28 -15.96
C GLY A 44 -1.30 4.71 -15.40
N PHE A 45 -2.39 5.25 -14.84
CA PHE A 45 -2.35 6.52 -14.13
C PHE A 45 -1.47 6.38 -12.87
N VAL A 46 -0.58 7.36 -12.65
CA VAL A 46 0.29 7.39 -11.46
C VAL A 46 -0.09 8.58 -10.61
N LEU A 47 -0.57 8.32 -9.39
CA LEU A 47 -0.88 9.34 -8.41
C LEU A 47 0.27 9.45 -7.41
N THR A 48 1.02 10.55 -7.50
CA THR A 48 2.05 10.90 -6.51
C THR A 48 1.46 11.80 -5.43
N ILE A 49 1.56 11.34 -4.19
CA ILE A 49 0.94 11.89 -2.99
C ILE A 49 2.03 12.24 -1.98
N THR A 50 1.92 13.38 -1.32
CA THR A 50 2.76 13.68 -0.14
C THR A 50 2.05 13.29 1.15
N GLN A 51 2.78 13.02 2.23
CA GLN A 51 2.18 12.57 3.51
C GLN A 51 1.07 13.49 4.04
N ASP A 52 1.17 14.79 3.80
CA ASP A 52 0.20 15.82 4.19
C ASP A 52 -1.10 15.81 3.38
N GLU A 53 -1.14 15.08 2.27
CA GLU A 53 -2.33 14.96 1.42
C GLU A 53 -3.16 13.71 1.72
N ILE A 54 -2.67 12.84 2.60
CA ILE A 54 -3.40 11.65 3.02
C ILE A 54 -4.41 12.08 4.10
N PRO A 55 -5.72 12.08 3.80
CA PRO A 55 -6.72 12.39 4.82
C PRO A 55 -6.69 11.32 5.91
N PRO A 56 -7.12 11.64 7.14
CA PRO A 56 -7.30 10.63 8.18
C PRO A 56 -8.21 9.51 7.65
N PRO A 57 -7.89 8.23 7.92
CA PRO A 57 -8.62 7.12 7.33
C PRO A 57 -10.09 7.16 7.77
N PRO A 58 -11.04 7.03 6.84
CA PRO A 58 -12.44 6.98 7.19
C PRO A 58 -12.72 5.73 8.04
N ALA A 59 -13.42 5.92 9.17
CA ALA A 59 -13.84 4.82 10.03
C ALA A 59 -14.96 4.01 9.34
N ILE A 60 -14.59 2.98 8.59
CA ILE A 60 -15.54 2.18 7.81
C ILE A 60 -15.57 0.75 8.33
N SER A 61 -16.79 0.22 8.44
CA SER A 61 -17.05 -1.18 8.69
C SER A 61 -17.76 -1.79 7.49
N PHE A 62 -17.22 -2.90 6.99
CA PHE A 62 -17.80 -3.72 5.93
C PHE A 62 -18.60 -4.92 6.47
N VAL A 63 -18.94 -4.92 7.77
CA VAL A 63 -19.77 -5.97 8.35
C VAL A 63 -21.08 -6.07 7.57
N ASN A 64 -21.35 -7.25 7.01
CA ASN A 64 -22.50 -7.56 6.16
C ASN A 64 -22.62 -6.73 4.87
N LYS A 65 -21.55 -6.08 4.43
CA LYS A 65 -21.49 -5.29 3.18
C LYS A 65 -20.45 -5.86 2.22
N TYR A 66 -20.53 -7.17 2.01
CA TYR A 66 -19.56 -7.97 1.27
C TYR A 66 -19.44 -7.57 -0.21
N GLU A 67 -20.56 -7.28 -0.87
CA GLU A 67 -20.57 -6.78 -2.26
C GLU A 67 -19.85 -5.44 -2.38
N VAL A 68 -20.11 -4.53 -1.46
CA VAL A 68 -19.47 -3.22 -1.41
C VAL A 68 -17.96 -3.37 -1.16
N LEU A 69 -17.55 -4.28 -0.27
CA LEU A 69 -16.14 -4.58 -0.05
C LEU A 69 -15.46 -5.12 -1.31
N ASN A 70 -16.07 -6.10 -1.99
CA ASN A 70 -15.51 -6.67 -3.22
C ASN A 70 -15.42 -5.63 -4.35
N ALA A 71 -16.41 -4.73 -4.46
CA ALA A 71 -16.48 -3.67 -5.45
C ALA A 71 -15.42 -2.56 -5.28
N MET A 72 -14.86 -2.43 -4.08
CA MET A 72 -13.88 -1.38 -3.74
C MET A 72 -12.47 -1.94 -3.48
N TRP A 73 -12.27 -3.24 -3.59
CA TRP A 73 -11.04 -3.91 -3.16
C TRP A 73 -9.82 -3.48 -3.98
N ASP A 74 -9.89 -3.63 -5.30
CA ASP A 74 -8.82 -3.31 -6.24
C ASP A 74 -9.41 -2.71 -7.52
N ASP A 75 -8.56 -2.07 -8.33
CA ASP A 75 -8.87 -1.45 -9.62
C ASP A 75 -8.49 -2.30 -10.84
N LYS A 76 -7.91 -3.49 -10.62
CA LYS A 76 -7.43 -4.39 -11.68
C LYS A 76 -8.48 -5.43 -12.07
N SER A 77 -9.44 -5.70 -11.19
CA SER A 77 -10.49 -6.69 -11.36
C SER A 77 -11.76 -6.11 -11.96
N GLU A 78 -12.56 -6.96 -12.60
CA GLU A 78 -13.88 -6.62 -13.12
C GLU A 78 -14.89 -6.19 -12.03
N TYR A 79 -14.56 -6.44 -10.76
CA TYR A 79 -15.39 -6.06 -9.63
C TYR A 79 -15.29 -4.57 -9.32
N TRP A 80 -14.21 -3.90 -9.73
CA TRP A 80 -14.02 -2.47 -9.48
C TRP A 80 -15.19 -1.65 -10.03
N LYS A 81 -15.83 -0.86 -9.16
CA LYS A 81 -16.96 0.00 -9.54
C LYS A 81 -16.60 1.49 -9.64
N GLY A 82 -15.30 1.81 -9.69
CA GLY A 82 -14.85 3.20 -9.85
C GLY A 82 -15.04 4.07 -8.60
N PHE A 83 -15.36 3.47 -7.45
CA PHE A 83 -15.60 4.22 -6.21
C PHE A 83 -14.88 3.58 -5.03
N SER A 84 -14.48 4.42 -4.08
CA SER A 84 -13.94 4.05 -2.78
C SER A 84 -14.18 5.20 -1.80
N HIS A 85 -14.19 4.91 -0.50
CA HIS A 85 -14.39 5.93 0.51
C HIS A 85 -13.17 6.84 0.70
N LEU A 86 -11.97 6.33 0.41
CA LEU A 86 -10.76 7.15 0.44
C LEU A 86 -10.62 7.86 -0.91
N VAL A 87 -10.64 9.19 -0.87
CA VAL A 87 -10.49 10.05 -2.05
C VAL A 87 -9.32 10.99 -1.83
N ILE A 88 -8.34 10.97 -2.74
CA ILE A 88 -7.17 11.85 -2.71
C ILE A 88 -7.14 12.62 -4.02
N ARG A 89 -7.18 13.96 -3.95
CA ARG A 89 -7.23 14.85 -5.12
C ARG A 89 -8.33 14.50 -6.14
N GLY A 90 -9.49 14.03 -5.64
CA GLY A 90 -10.62 13.62 -6.49
C GLY A 90 -10.52 12.20 -7.06
N CYS A 91 -9.43 11.48 -6.80
CA CYS A 91 -9.24 10.08 -7.21
C CYS A 91 -9.69 9.13 -6.10
N HIS A 92 -10.57 8.17 -6.43
CA HIS A 92 -10.95 7.10 -5.52
C HIS A 92 -9.81 6.08 -5.38
N ILE A 93 -9.41 5.78 -4.15
CA ILE A 93 -8.29 4.90 -3.84
C ILE A 93 -8.83 3.52 -3.41
N PRO A 94 -8.64 2.45 -4.21
CA PRO A 94 -9.02 1.09 -3.82
C PRO A 94 -8.41 0.65 -2.49
N ILE A 95 -9.11 -0.23 -1.76
CA ILE A 95 -8.73 -0.67 -0.41
C ILE A 95 -7.36 -1.36 -0.40
N VAL A 96 -6.97 -2.05 -1.48
CA VAL A 96 -5.67 -2.73 -1.59
C VAL A 96 -4.48 -1.77 -1.43
N TYR A 97 -4.65 -0.48 -1.75
CA TYR A 97 -3.59 0.52 -1.61
C TYR A 97 -3.59 1.23 -0.24
N TRP A 98 -4.49 0.87 0.67
CA TRP A 98 -4.58 1.52 1.98
C TRP A 98 -3.45 1.01 2.88
N LYS A 99 -2.67 1.92 3.48
CA LYS A 99 -1.59 1.58 4.41
C LYS A 99 -2.07 1.22 5.81
N GLU A 100 -3.26 1.69 6.18
CA GLU A 100 -3.84 1.53 7.52
C GLU A 100 -5.20 0.85 7.47
N GLY A 101 -5.58 0.23 8.58
CA GLY A 101 -6.86 -0.46 8.76
C GLY A 101 -6.78 -1.97 8.61
N ASN A 102 -7.95 -2.62 8.53
CA ASN A 102 -8.09 -4.07 8.53
C ASN A 102 -7.89 -4.71 7.14
N VAL A 103 -6.96 -4.17 6.33
CA VAL A 103 -6.75 -4.57 4.93
C VAL A 103 -6.48 -6.08 4.79
N SER A 104 -5.65 -6.65 5.66
CA SER A 104 -5.37 -8.09 5.67
C SER A 104 -6.61 -8.94 5.97
N ASN A 105 -7.51 -8.47 6.82
CA ASN A 105 -8.76 -9.19 7.11
C ASN A 105 -9.73 -9.09 5.93
N TYR A 106 -9.82 -7.91 5.31
CA TYR A 106 -10.64 -7.73 4.10
C TYR A 106 -10.12 -8.57 2.94
N LYS A 107 -8.80 -8.69 2.78
CA LYS A 107 -8.18 -9.58 1.79
C LYS A 107 -8.65 -11.03 1.95
N ILE A 108 -8.64 -11.55 3.18
CA ILE A 108 -9.08 -12.93 3.46
C ILE A 108 -10.51 -13.15 2.98
N LEU A 109 -11.41 -12.18 3.23
CA LEU A 109 -12.80 -12.25 2.80
C LEU A 109 -12.94 -12.14 1.29
N VAL A 110 -12.25 -11.17 0.66
CA VAL A 110 -12.33 -10.93 -0.78
C VAL A 110 -11.83 -12.13 -1.56
N ASP A 111 -10.68 -12.70 -1.17
CA ASP A 111 -10.16 -13.91 -1.80
C ASP A 111 -11.19 -15.06 -1.72
N ALA A 112 -11.83 -15.26 -0.55
CA ALA A 112 -12.83 -16.30 -0.37
C ALA A 112 -14.10 -16.07 -1.20
N MET A 113 -14.58 -14.82 -1.28
CA MET A 113 -15.73 -14.46 -2.12
C MET A 113 -15.46 -14.65 -3.60
N ARG A 114 -14.22 -14.44 -4.04
CA ARG A 114 -13.82 -14.59 -5.45
C ARG A 114 -13.57 -16.06 -5.82
N GLU A 115 -13.25 -16.91 -4.85
CA GLU A 115 -13.10 -18.35 -5.06
C GLU A 115 -14.45 -19.04 -5.34
N SER A 116 -15.52 -18.66 -4.65
CA SER A 116 -16.82 -19.35 -4.72
C SER A 116 -18.00 -18.52 -5.25
N SER A 117 -17.84 -17.21 -5.45
CA SER A 117 -18.90 -16.19 -5.61
C SER A 117 -19.51 -15.71 -4.29
N ILE A 118 -20.03 -14.47 -4.29
CA ILE A 118 -20.65 -13.87 -3.09
C ILE A 118 -21.88 -14.66 -2.61
N PRO A 119 -22.84 -15.09 -3.47
CA PRO A 119 -23.99 -15.86 -3.00
C PRO A 119 -23.58 -17.18 -2.34
N SER A 120 -22.68 -17.95 -2.96
CA SER A 120 -22.19 -19.20 -2.39
C SER A 120 -21.39 -19.01 -1.11
N PHE A 121 -20.60 -17.93 -1.03
CA PHE A 121 -19.94 -17.53 0.20
C PHE A 121 -20.96 -17.24 1.32
N LEU A 122 -22.01 -16.47 1.05
CA LEU A 122 -23.03 -16.16 2.06
C LEU A 122 -23.78 -17.42 2.51
N GLU A 123 -24.07 -18.34 1.58
CA GLU A 123 -24.69 -19.62 1.88
C GLU A 123 -23.79 -20.50 2.77
N GLU A 124 -22.49 -20.65 2.42
CA GLU A 124 -21.49 -21.41 3.18
C GLU A 124 -21.38 -20.94 4.64
N TYR A 125 -21.52 -19.64 4.86
CA TYR A 125 -21.40 -19.02 6.17
C TYR A 125 -22.74 -18.68 6.83
N THR A 126 -23.85 -19.24 6.35
CA THR A 126 -25.17 -19.14 7.01
C THR A 126 -25.45 -20.39 7.85
N GLU A 127 -25.70 -20.20 9.14
CA GLU A 127 -26.06 -21.27 10.08
C GLU A 127 -27.41 -20.95 10.73
N ASN A 128 -28.33 -21.92 10.75
CA ASN A 128 -29.68 -21.73 11.31
C ASN A 128 -30.45 -20.53 10.71
N GLY A 129 -30.24 -20.25 9.42
CA GLY A 129 -30.89 -19.14 8.71
C GLY A 129 -30.31 -17.75 9.01
N ALA A 130 -29.22 -17.66 9.78
CA ALA A 130 -28.52 -16.42 10.05
C ALA A 130 -27.07 -16.49 9.56
N LEU A 131 -26.62 -15.43 8.89
CA LEU A 131 -25.22 -15.32 8.52
C LEU A 131 -24.37 -15.22 9.79
N LEU A 132 -23.29 -16.00 9.83
CA LEU A 132 -22.31 -15.95 10.90
C LEU A 132 -21.72 -14.54 11.06
N SER A 133 -21.26 -14.25 12.28
CA SER A 133 -20.61 -12.97 12.55
C SER A 133 -19.32 -12.82 11.74
N TYR A 134 -18.97 -11.58 11.40
CA TYR A 134 -17.74 -11.23 10.69
C TYR A 134 -16.49 -11.90 11.30
N THR A 135 -16.34 -11.88 12.62
CA THR A 135 -15.20 -12.48 13.32
C THR A 135 -15.21 -14.00 13.20
N THR A 136 -16.39 -14.63 13.34
CA THR A 136 -16.54 -16.07 13.18
C THR A 136 -16.17 -16.54 11.76
N ILE A 137 -16.61 -15.81 10.74
CA ILE A 137 -16.28 -16.09 9.34
C ILE A 137 -14.77 -15.98 9.12
N LEU A 138 -14.15 -14.88 9.58
CA LEU A 138 -12.70 -14.71 9.49
C LEU A 138 -11.92 -15.84 10.18
N ASP A 139 -12.33 -16.25 11.37
CA ASP A 139 -11.65 -17.32 12.10
C ASP A 139 -11.81 -18.68 11.43
N LYS A 140 -12.96 -18.94 10.78
CA LYS A 140 -13.13 -20.13 9.92
C LYS A 140 -12.20 -20.06 8.71
N LEU A 141 -12.14 -18.93 8.01
CA LEU A 141 -11.28 -18.75 6.83
C LEU A 141 -9.79 -18.86 7.17
N ARG A 142 -9.35 -18.27 8.28
CA ARG A 142 -7.97 -18.39 8.76
C ARG A 142 -7.61 -19.84 9.05
N ARG A 143 -8.48 -20.57 9.75
CA ARG A 143 -8.27 -22.01 10.02
C ARG A 143 -8.20 -22.83 8.73
N LYS A 144 -9.08 -22.56 7.76
CA LYS A 144 -9.05 -23.20 6.43
C LYS A 144 -7.71 -22.95 5.72
N ARG A 145 -7.22 -21.71 5.72
CA ARG A 145 -5.90 -21.36 5.13
C ARG A 145 -4.73 -22.04 5.82
N ILE A 146 -4.74 -22.09 7.16
CA ILE A 146 -3.70 -22.77 7.94
C ILE A 146 -3.71 -24.26 7.61
N ALA A 147 -4.87 -24.91 7.68
CA ALA A 147 -5.00 -26.35 7.39
C ALA A 147 -4.55 -26.69 5.97
N GLU A 148 -4.90 -25.86 4.98
CA GLU A 148 -4.45 -26.07 3.60
C GLU A 148 -2.94 -25.87 3.43
N SER A 149 -2.38 -24.86 4.09
CA SER A 149 -0.92 -24.65 4.09
C SER A 149 -0.18 -25.82 4.74
N GLU A 150 -0.70 -26.36 5.85
CA GLU A 150 -0.15 -27.54 6.51
C GLU A 150 -0.23 -28.77 5.61
N ARG A 151 -1.37 -28.99 4.94
CA ARG A 151 -1.57 -30.08 3.99
C ARG A 151 -0.56 -30.01 2.83
N LEU A 152 -0.40 -28.84 2.20
CA LEU A 152 0.55 -28.65 1.12
C LEU A 152 2.01 -28.79 1.58
N ALA A 153 2.33 -28.28 2.78
CA ALA A 153 3.67 -28.43 3.33
C ALA A 153 3.99 -29.88 3.72
N ALA A 154 2.99 -30.68 4.11
CA ALA A 154 3.15 -32.11 4.33
C ALA A 154 3.40 -32.85 3.00
N LEU A 155 2.62 -32.56 1.95
CA LEU A 155 2.83 -33.12 0.62
C LEU A 155 4.22 -32.77 0.06
N ALA A 156 4.67 -31.53 0.24
CA ALA A 156 6.01 -31.12 -0.18
C ALA A 156 7.11 -31.92 0.55
N ARG A 157 6.96 -32.16 1.86
CA ARG A 157 7.93 -32.96 2.62
C ARG A 157 7.94 -34.43 2.20
N GLU A 158 6.76 -34.99 1.95
CA GLU A 158 6.62 -36.37 1.48
C GLU A 158 7.23 -36.55 0.09
N GLU A 159 6.91 -35.67 -0.84
CA GLU A 159 7.34 -35.77 -2.23
C GLU A 159 8.85 -35.55 -2.41
N PHE A 160 9.42 -34.56 -1.71
CA PHE A 160 10.82 -34.21 -1.88
C PHE A 160 11.76 -34.94 -0.90
N GLY A 161 11.23 -35.51 0.19
CA GLY A 161 11.97 -36.35 1.13
C GLY A 161 13.30 -35.71 1.57
N SER A 162 14.41 -36.40 1.29
CA SER A 162 15.77 -35.92 1.63
C SER A 162 16.18 -34.64 0.91
N ARG A 163 15.62 -34.37 -0.27
CA ARG A 163 15.87 -33.17 -1.07
C ARG A 163 15.03 -31.98 -0.63
N PHE A 164 14.12 -32.15 0.33
CA PHE A 164 13.24 -31.09 0.79
C PHE A 164 14.01 -29.83 1.16
N ASN A 165 15.07 -29.95 1.97
CA ASN A 165 15.86 -28.81 2.42
C ASN A 165 16.68 -28.15 1.29
N GLU A 166 16.93 -28.84 0.17
CA GLU A 166 17.63 -28.28 -1.00
C GLU A 166 16.68 -27.46 -1.88
N VAL A 167 15.40 -27.86 -1.92
CA VAL A 167 14.38 -27.24 -2.75
C VAL A 167 13.68 -26.11 -2.00
N PHE A 168 13.26 -26.36 -0.76
CA PHE A 168 12.47 -25.43 0.05
C PHE A 168 13.36 -24.60 0.97
N GLY A 169 13.88 -23.51 0.43
CA GLY A 169 14.75 -22.60 1.16
C GLY A 169 14.88 -21.25 0.48
N TYR A 170 15.68 -20.38 1.09
CA TYR A 170 16.02 -19.09 0.54
C TYR A 170 17.47 -18.73 0.85
N LYS A 171 18.06 -17.84 0.05
CA LYS A 171 19.41 -17.33 0.30
C LYS A 171 19.36 -16.17 1.29
N LYS A 172 20.09 -16.29 2.40
CA LYS A 172 20.30 -15.21 3.37
C LYS A 172 21.80 -15.08 3.65
N GLY A 173 22.37 -13.93 3.27
CA GLY A 173 23.81 -13.68 3.43
C GLY A 173 24.69 -14.73 2.73
N GLY A 174 24.32 -15.14 1.52
CA GLY A 174 25.05 -16.16 0.74
C GLY A 174 24.88 -17.61 1.22
N LYS A 175 24.20 -17.84 2.34
CA LYS A 175 23.89 -19.18 2.86
C LYS A 175 22.48 -19.61 2.50
N TRP A 176 22.31 -20.89 2.22
CA TRP A 176 21.00 -21.49 2.02
C TRP A 176 20.35 -21.79 3.37
N VAL A 177 19.13 -21.29 3.57
CA VAL A 177 18.35 -21.48 4.81
C VAL A 177 17.03 -22.19 4.46
N PRO A 178 16.76 -23.38 5.01
CA PRO A 178 15.51 -24.09 4.77
C PRO A 178 14.30 -23.35 5.34
N LYS A 179 13.19 -23.35 4.61
CA LYS A 179 11.91 -22.79 5.07
C LYS A 179 11.34 -23.67 6.18
N GLN A 180 10.83 -23.02 7.23
CA GLN A 180 10.28 -23.71 8.41
C GLN A 180 8.75 -23.61 8.48
N THR A 181 8.18 -22.48 8.06
CA THR A 181 6.74 -22.24 8.19
C THR A 181 5.97 -23.00 7.11
N ALA A 182 4.82 -23.58 7.48
CA ALA A 182 3.96 -24.28 6.54
C ALA A 182 3.50 -23.37 5.38
N LEU A 183 3.20 -22.11 5.67
CA LEU A 183 2.80 -21.13 4.66
C LEU A 183 3.89 -20.90 3.62
N ASP A 184 5.15 -20.67 4.04
CA ASP A 184 6.25 -20.42 3.10
C ASP A 184 6.53 -21.62 2.22
N ILE A 185 6.45 -22.83 2.80
CA ILE A 185 6.64 -24.09 2.08
C ILE A 185 5.49 -24.28 1.09
N ALA A 186 4.25 -24.07 1.52
CA ALA A 186 3.07 -24.25 0.69
C ALA A 186 3.02 -23.26 -0.47
N LYS A 187 3.39 -21.99 -0.27
CA LYS A 187 3.50 -20.99 -1.36
C LYS A 187 4.47 -21.47 -2.44
N GLN A 188 5.67 -21.89 -2.05
CA GLN A 188 6.68 -22.38 -3.00
C GLN A 188 6.24 -23.70 -3.66
N TYR A 189 5.60 -24.61 -2.91
CA TYR A 189 5.12 -25.87 -3.46
C TYR A 189 4.01 -25.62 -4.51
N SER A 190 3.07 -24.73 -4.22
CA SER A 190 2.02 -24.33 -5.15
C SER A 190 2.61 -23.72 -6.43
N GLU A 191 3.58 -22.81 -6.31
CA GLU A 191 4.28 -22.21 -7.46
C GLU A 191 4.94 -23.28 -8.34
N MET A 192 5.68 -24.21 -7.74
CA MET A 192 6.33 -25.32 -8.46
C MET A 192 5.34 -26.26 -9.15
N LYS A 193 4.12 -26.38 -8.60
CA LYS A 193 3.08 -27.29 -9.11
C LYS A 193 2.07 -26.62 -10.02
N GLY A 194 2.14 -25.29 -10.21
CA GLY A 194 1.11 -24.53 -10.90
C GLY A 194 -0.24 -24.56 -10.19
N LEU A 195 -0.24 -24.72 -8.86
CA LEU A 195 -1.44 -24.69 -8.03
C LEU A 195 -1.69 -23.27 -7.52
N PRO A 196 -2.94 -22.91 -7.16
CA PRO A 196 -3.20 -21.66 -6.47
C PRO A 196 -2.40 -21.62 -5.16
N ALA A 197 -1.64 -20.55 -4.97
CA ALA A 197 -0.87 -20.38 -3.75
C ALA A 197 -1.80 -20.04 -2.56
N PRO A 198 -1.60 -20.67 -1.39
CA PRO A 198 -2.43 -20.38 -0.23
C PRO A 198 -2.14 -18.97 0.28
N GLY A 199 -3.18 -18.12 0.24
CA GLY A 199 -3.14 -16.77 0.79
C GLY A 199 -2.08 -15.88 0.15
N SER A 200 -1.94 -15.92 -1.18
CA SER A 200 -0.98 -15.12 -1.95
C SER A 200 -0.98 -13.64 -1.53
N ASP A 201 0.15 -13.23 -0.97
CA ASP A 201 0.61 -11.85 -0.86
C ASP A 201 1.28 -11.50 -2.19
N GLU A 202 0.50 -11.28 -3.24
CA GLU A 202 1.01 -10.63 -4.44
C GLU A 202 0.82 -9.13 -4.22
N SER A 203 1.78 -8.55 -3.51
CA SER A 203 1.99 -7.11 -3.45
C SER A 203 3.29 -6.84 -4.20
N ASP A 204 3.15 -6.67 -5.52
CA ASP A 204 4.11 -5.91 -6.32
C ASP A 204 3.82 -4.41 -6.16
#